data_AF-A0AAD6TFN8-F1
#
_entry.id   AF-A0AAD6TFN8-F1
#
_cell.length_a   1.000
_cell.length_b   1.000
_cell.length_c   1.000
_cell.angle_alpha   90.00
_cell.angle_beta   90.00
_cell.angle_gamma   90.00
#
_symmetry.space_group_name_H-M   'P 1'
#
loop_
_entity.id
_entity.type
_entity.pdbx_description
1 polymer ?
#
loop_
_entity_poly.entity_id
_entity_poly.type
_entity_poly.pdbx_seq_one_letter_code
_entity_poly.pdbx_strand_id
1 'polypeptide(L)'
;MDDAAFAQLLAWTDEQTPTQTFFGRNGVTNGVPLPPPKNAKAPDKSVVTGSVGPPSSDSSDLPVYSPRRAPPALPDETALSADEKFARQLALKEEVLARESKETLPPQDPPDLPSHTNSSNSLSIETESPEPPDLLRSRSTGTELTWVDPNDSPILVIDRPASAPELYPPENPRSLSSASLDSEGRPAAGANQFLDNDVLRGVSIGFVAPSITPELLPMQQAMPNIISLPYGRCPPLHMQAPSWRHLLKLMARLSGTRIEPTVEALAVTRSSQLHLRTVVQFVRMHQSSSDWRALLWFTIDHPVPASLPGARKYTNNDVDVLPWSYTLSSIPALLRDSSDTLLSKCYTIPSSAAVPFPALPITFPNMAMYLQAALEESRKYVNDSSSGMRRLAKMVETCYPVESNGEEGERSRVGGLFKKVIGRAGVRKDKSKKKGGGLNEDTYELVTPFVLDDWGT
;
A
#
# COMPACT_ATOMS: atom_id res chain seq x y z
N MET A 1 37.15 -30.15 -9.01
CA MET A 1 35.88 -29.94 -8.29
C MET A 1 34.83 -30.46 -9.23
N ASP A 2 34.38 -31.68 -8.97
CA ASP A 2 33.83 -32.58 -9.98
C ASP A 2 32.32 -32.38 -10.16
N ASP A 3 31.90 -32.26 -11.43
CA ASP A 3 30.52 -32.11 -11.91
C ASP A 3 29.59 -33.29 -11.55
N ALA A 4 30.10 -34.33 -10.89
CA ALA A 4 29.32 -35.48 -10.45
C ALA A 4 28.56 -35.26 -9.13
N ALA A 5 28.89 -34.23 -8.35
CA ALA A 5 28.24 -33.97 -7.06
C ALA A 5 26.91 -33.20 -7.19
N PHE A 6 26.66 -32.53 -8.32
CA PHE A 6 25.44 -31.72 -8.51
C PHE A 6 24.22 -32.55 -8.93
N ALA A 7 24.45 -33.73 -9.51
CA ALA A 7 23.36 -34.61 -9.97
C ALA A 7 22.69 -35.41 -8.83
N GLN A 8 23.31 -35.54 -7.65
CA GLN A 8 22.72 -36.27 -6.53
C GLN A 8 21.87 -35.38 -5.60
N LEU A 9 21.95 -34.05 -5.73
CA LEU A 9 21.14 -33.13 -4.91
C LEU A 9 19.73 -32.89 -5.48
N LEU A 10 19.46 -33.33 -6.72
CA LEU A 10 18.15 -33.18 -7.39
C LEU A 10 17.26 -34.42 -7.32
N ALA A 11 17.71 -35.51 -6.67
CA ALA A 11 16.98 -36.76 -6.57
C ALA A 11 16.33 -37.02 -5.19
N TRP A 12 16.30 -36.02 -4.29
CA TRP A 12 15.86 -36.21 -2.89
C TRP A 12 14.78 -35.23 -2.44
N THR A 13 13.78 -34.96 -3.30
CA THR A 13 12.57 -34.20 -2.92
C THR A 13 11.28 -34.79 -3.49
N ASP A 14 11.24 -36.10 -3.71
CA ASP A 14 10.02 -36.76 -4.18
C ASP A 14 9.73 -37.95 -3.27
N GLU A 15 9.04 -37.71 -2.16
CA GLU A 15 8.09 -38.67 -1.57
C GLU A 15 7.37 -38.11 -0.32
N GLN A 16 6.08 -38.45 -0.25
CA GLN A 16 5.12 -38.31 0.85
C GLN A 16 4.25 -37.06 0.90
N THR A 17 3.28 -37.01 -0.02
CA THR A 17 1.95 -36.46 0.28
C THR A 17 1.01 -37.59 0.71
N PRO A 18 0.43 -37.57 1.92
CA PRO A 18 -0.66 -38.46 2.25
C PRO A 18 -1.93 -37.98 1.54
N THR A 19 -2.41 -38.77 0.59
CA THR A 19 -3.72 -38.62 -0.04
C THR A 19 -4.80 -38.84 1.02
N GLN A 20 -5.31 -37.77 1.64
CA GLN A 20 -6.47 -37.84 2.51
C GLN A 20 -7.73 -37.59 1.68
N THR A 21 -8.38 -38.67 1.29
CA THR A 21 -9.67 -38.70 0.58
C THR A 21 -10.77 -38.25 1.55
N PHE A 22 -11.18 -36.98 1.48
CA PHE A 22 -12.33 -36.48 2.25
C PHE A 22 -13.61 -36.58 1.41
N PHE A 23 -14.44 -37.58 1.71
CA PHE A 23 -15.81 -37.66 1.21
C PHE A 23 -16.72 -36.73 2.03
N GLY A 24 -17.42 -35.85 1.32
CA GLY A 24 -18.82 -35.48 1.55
C GLY A 24 -19.21 -34.76 2.84
N ARG A 25 -19.59 -33.48 2.71
CA ARG A 25 -20.85 -32.99 3.30
C ARG A 25 -21.31 -31.67 2.68
N ASN A 26 -22.52 -31.72 2.13
CA ASN A 26 -23.28 -30.57 1.63
C ASN A 26 -23.57 -29.60 2.79
N GLY A 27 -23.04 -28.38 2.68
CA GLY A 27 -23.34 -27.26 3.58
C GLY A 27 -24.49 -26.43 3.02
N VAL A 28 -25.68 -26.65 3.59
CA VAL A 28 -26.88 -25.84 3.43
C VAL A 28 -26.61 -24.41 3.91
N THR A 29 -26.78 -23.43 3.03
CA THR A 29 -26.76 -22.01 3.39
C THR A 29 -28.07 -21.64 4.06
N ASN A 30 -28.08 -21.54 5.39
CA ASN A 30 -29.17 -20.91 6.14
C ASN A 30 -29.15 -19.40 5.87
N GLY A 31 -29.98 -18.96 4.92
CA GLY A 31 -30.30 -17.55 4.73
C GLY A 31 -31.13 -17.05 5.90
N VAL A 32 -30.57 -16.14 6.69
CA VAL A 32 -31.30 -15.36 7.70
C VAL A 32 -32.17 -14.33 6.96
N PRO A 33 -33.50 -14.29 7.15
CA PRO A 33 -34.35 -13.27 6.55
C PRO A 33 -34.14 -11.92 7.24
N LEU A 34 -33.85 -10.89 6.46
CA LEU A 34 -33.89 -9.48 6.89
C LEU A 34 -35.33 -9.09 7.32
N PRO A 35 -35.48 -8.29 8.39
CA PRO A 35 -36.79 -7.78 8.78
C PRO A 35 -37.33 -6.77 7.74
N PRO A 36 -38.67 -6.67 7.57
CA PRO A 36 -39.28 -5.78 6.61
C PRO A 36 -39.09 -4.29 6.99
N PRO A 37 -38.99 -3.39 6.00
CA PRO A 37 -38.89 -1.95 6.24
C PRO A 37 -40.19 -1.40 6.86
N LYS A 38 -40.04 -0.65 7.95
CA LYS A 38 -41.12 0.07 8.62
C LYS A 38 -41.52 1.30 7.81
N ASN A 39 -42.83 1.45 7.63
CA ASN A 39 -43.56 2.56 7.00
C ASN A 39 -42.92 3.95 7.21
N ALA A 40 -42.49 4.55 6.10
CA ALA A 40 -42.20 5.97 6.02
C ALA A 40 -43.49 6.75 5.74
N LYS A 41 -43.81 7.66 6.65
CA LYS A 41 -44.97 8.55 6.66
C LYS A 41 -44.79 9.66 5.61
N ALA A 42 -45.78 9.84 4.75
CA ALA A 42 -45.83 10.89 3.73
C ALA A 42 -45.80 12.30 4.35
N PRO A 43 -45.04 13.26 3.79
CA PRO A 43 -45.23 14.67 4.08
C PRO A 43 -46.23 15.32 3.12
N ASP A 44 -47.12 16.11 3.72
CA ASP A 44 -48.16 16.92 3.10
C ASP A 44 -47.65 17.89 2.03
N LYS A 45 -48.42 17.99 0.94
CA LYS A 45 -48.30 19.00 -0.11
C LYS A 45 -49.03 20.26 0.33
N SER A 46 -48.31 21.32 0.72
CA SER A 46 -48.85 22.68 0.74
C SER A 46 -48.43 23.43 -0.53
N VAL A 47 -49.44 23.68 -1.36
CA VAL A 47 -49.40 24.48 -2.59
C VAL A 47 -49.19 25.96 -2.24
N VAL A 48 -48.16 26.59 -2.80
CA VAL A 48 -48.07 28.05 -2.92
C VAL A 48 -47.83 28.38 -4.39
N THR A 49 -48.88 28.89 -5.01
CA THR A 49 -48.91 29.45 -6.36
C THR A 49 -48.18 30.79 -6.39
N GLY A 50 -47.11 30.90 -7.18
CA GLY A 50 -46.36 32.12 -7.44
C GLY A 50 -46.31 32.40 -8.94
N SER A 51 -46.89 33.55 -9.32
CA SER A 51 -47.12 34.11 -10.65
C SER A 51 -45.91 34.08 -11.62
N VAL A 52 -46.17 33.66 -12.86
CA VAL A 52 -45.25 33.71 -14.01
C VAL A 52 -45.40 35.07 -14.71
N GLY A 53 -44.31 35.84 -14.77
CA GLY A 53 -44.18 37.03 -15.61
C GLY A 53 -43.56 36.71 -16.98
N PRO A 54 -43.82 37.53 -18.02
CA PRO A 54 -43.50 37.21 -19.41
C PRO A 54 -42.01 37.37 -19.75
N PRO A 55 -41.48 36.61 -20.73
CA PRO A 55 -40.11 36.78 -21.21
C PRO A 55 -40.00 37.99 -22.15
N SER A 56 -39.23 38.98 -21.72
CA SER A 56 -38.77 40.07 -22.58
C SER A 56 -37.59 39.58 -23.43
N SER A 57 -37.81 39.58 -24.73
CA SER A 57 -36.80 39.68 -25.79
C SER A 57 -35.99 40.96 -25.64
N ASP A 58 -34.67 40.90 -25.48
CA ASP A 58 -33.72 41.68 -26.28
C ASP A 58 -32.25 41.36 -25.96
N SER A 59 -31.38 41.77 -26.88
CA SER A 59 -29.92 41.89 -26.83
C SER A 59 -29.08 40.67 -27.22
N SER A 60 -28.95 40.54 -28.54
CA SER A 60 -27.75 40.09 -29.24
C SER A 60 -26.46 40.72 -28.69
N ASP A 61 -25.66 39.93 -27.97
CA ASP A 61 -24.25 40.20 -27.73
C ASP A 61 -23.42 39.18 -28.51
N LEU A 62 -22.84 39.66 -29.61
CA LEU A 62 -21.86 38.94 -30.42
C LEU A 62 -20.60 38.70 -29.60
N PRO A 63 -19.98 37.50 -29.65
CA PRO A 63 -18.68 37.29 -29.05
C PRO A 63 -17.65 38.16 -29.77
N VAL A 64 -17.13 39.15 -29.04
CA VAL A 64 -15.99 39.97 -29.45
C VAL A 64 -14.81 39.03 -29.71
N TYR A 65 -14.50 38.84 -31.00
CA TYR A 65 -13.31 38.16 -31.49
C TYR A 65 -12.10 38.90 -30.93
N SER A 66 -11.48 38.35 -29.88
CA SER A 66 -10.21 38.85 -29.38
C SER A 66 -9.16 38.64 -30.47
N PRO A 67 -8.46 39.69 -30.92
CA PRO A 67 -7.46 39.55 -31.96
C PRO A 67 -6.34 38.64 -31.46
N ARG A 68 -6.03 37.65 -32.29
CA ARG A 68 -4.94 36.68 -32.15
C ARG A 68 -3.67 37.44 -31.75
N ARG A 69 -3.28 37.29 -30.48
CA ARG A 69 -2.08 37.90 -29.92
C ARG A 69 -0.90 37.44 -30.78
N ALA A 70 -0.27 38.38 -31.48
CA ALA A 70 0.90 38.10 -32.29
C ALA A 70 1.95 37.38 -31.43
N PRO A 71 2.63 36.35 -31.97
CA PRO A 71 3.72 35.69 -31.25
C PRO A 71 4.72 36.76 -30.79
N PRO A 72 5.22 36.68 -29.55
CA PRO A 72 6.21 37.63 -29.05
C PRO A 72 7.38 37.67 -30.03
N ALA A 73 7.74 38.88 -30.46
CA ALA A 73 8.91 39.10 -31.31
C ALA A 73 10.13 38.43 -30.65
N LEU A 74 10.83 37.61 -31.43
CA LEU A 74 12.05 36.95 -30.99
C LEU A 74 13.01 38.02 -30.44
N PRO A 75 13.59 37.80 -29.24
CA PRO A 75 14.57 38.72 -28.70
C PRO A 75 15.75 38.84 -29.66
N ASP A 76 16.17 40.07 -29.90
CA ASP A 76 17.28 40.44 -30.78
C ASP A 76 18.54 39.66 -30.36
N GLU A 77 19.05 38.78 -31.24
CA GLU A 77 20.15 37.83 -30.93
C GLU A 77 21.50 38.50 -30.62
N THR A 78 21.56 39.83 -30.73
CA THR A 78 22.78 40.61 -30.55
C THR A 78 23.14 40.86 -29.09
N ALA A 79 22.25 40.57 -28.13
CA ALA A 79 22.46 40.84 -26.69
C ALA A 79 22.78 39.60 -25.83
N LEU A 80 23.03 38.43 -26.43
CA LEU A 80 23.34 37.21 -25.68
C LEU A 80 24.77 37.26 -25.11
N SER A 81 24.88 37.04 -23.80
CA SER A 81 26.15 36.88 -23.08
C SER A 81 27.00 35.76 -23.70
N ALA A 82 28.33 35.87 -23.61
CA ALA A 82 29.25 34.84 -24.11
C ALA A 82 28.94 33.45 -23.51
N ASP A 83 28.53 33.39 -22.24
CA ASP A 83 28.18 32.15 -21.55
C ASP A 83 26.91 31.50 -22.12
N GLU A 84 25.94 32.31 -22.54
CA GLU A 84 24.68 31.81 -23.10
C GLU A 84 24.86 31.26 -24.52
N LYS A 85 25.78 31.87 -25.29
CA LYS A 85 26.20 31.35 -26.60
C LYS A 85 26.92 30.01 -26.44
N PHE A 86 27.78 29.87 -25.43
CA PHE A 86 28.46 28.61 -25.14
C PHE A 86 27.48 27.51 -24.72
N ALA A 87 26.52 27.82 -23.84
CA ALA A 87 25.49 26.88 -23.41
C ALA A 87 24.62 26.37 -24.58
N ARG A 88 24.21 27.26 -25.49
CA ARG A 88 23.48 26.86 -26.71
C ARG A 88 24.31 25.99 -27.65
N GLN A 89 25.61 26.28 -27.78
CA GLN A 89 26.49 25.49 -28.63
C GLN A 89 26.72 24.08 -28.05
N LEU A 90 26.77 23.96 -26.72
CA LEU A 90 26.86 22.66 -26.03
C LEU A 90 25.59 21.82 -26.27
N ALA A 91 24.40 22.42 -26.11
CA ALA A 91 23.13 21.75 -26.33
C ALA A 91 22.95 21.27 -27.78
N LEU A 92 23.37 22.06 -28.77
CA LEU A 92 23.35 21.66 -30.18
C LEU A 92 24.29 20.48 -30.47
N LYS A 93 25.46 20.43 -29.82
CA LYS A 93 26.39 19.30 -29.94
C LYS A 93 25.79 18.01 -29.35
N GLU A 94 25.08 18.12 -28.22
CA GLU A 94 24.43 16.98 -27.58
C GLU A 94 23.28 16.41 -28.42
N GLU A 95 22.48 17.27 -29.08
CA GLU A 95 21.41 16.82 -29.97
C GLU A 95 21.94 16.08 -31.22
N VAL A 96 23.07 16.53 -31.78
CA VAL A 96 23.71 15.84 -32.92
C VAL A 96 24.22 14.46 -32.51
N LEU A 97 24.85 14.35 -31.34
CA LEU A 97 25.34 13.08 -30.78
C LEU A 97 24.18 12.11 -30.46
N ALA A 98 23.04 12.64 -30.01
CA ALA A 98 21.83 11.86 -29.76
C ALA A 98 21.17 11.35 -31.07
N ARG A 99 21.30 12.08 -32.19
CA ARG A 99 20.85 11.59 -33.50
C ARG A 99 21.79 10.53 -34.07
N GLU A 100 23.09 10.74 -33.98
CA GLU A 100 24.10 9.83 -34.53
C GLU A 100 24.09 8.47 -33.82
N SER A 101 23.86 8.45 -32.51
CA SER A 101 23.70 7.20 -31.74
C SER A 101 22.42 6.42 -32.06
N LYS A 102 21.44 7.02 -32.74
CA LYS A 102 20.17 6.38 -33.09
C LYS A 102 20.16 5.74 -34.49
N GLU A 103 21.16 6.03 -35.32
CA GLU A 103 21.20 5.61 -36.73
C GLU A 103 22.05 4.36 -37.00
N THR A 104 22.71 3.80 -35.98
CA THR A 104 23.61 2.63 -36.12
C THR A 104 22.98 1.29 -35.75
N LEU A 105 21.71 1.06 -36.11
CA LEU A 105 21.13 -0.29 -36.10
C LEU A 105 21.01 -0.79 -37.54
N PRO A 106 21.72 -1.87 -37.91
CA PRO A 106 21.60 -2.44 -39.25
C PRO A 106 20.15 -2.90 -39.49
N PRO A 107 19.64 -2.78 -40.73
CA PRO A 107 18.31 -3.26 -41.08
C PRO A 107 18.25 -4.77 -40.81
N GLN A 108 17.46 -5.17 -39.82
CA GLN A 108 17.06 -6.57 -39.66
C GLN A 108 15.98 -6.87 -40.69
N ASP A 109 16.29 -7.79 -41.60
CA ASP A 109 15.33 -8.36 -42.51
C ASP A 109 14.16 -8.99 -41.72
N PRO A 110 12.91 -8.80 -42.16
CA PRO A 110 11.74 -9.35 -41.50
C PRO A 110 11.78 -10.89 -41.56
N PRO A 111 11.46 -11.60 -40.46
CA PRO A 111 11.36 -13.05 -40.50
C PRO A 111 10.16 -13.49 -41.34
N ASP A 112 10.41 -14.40 -42.28
CA ASP A 112 9.42 -15.07 -43.11
C ASP A 112 8.31 -15.71 -42.25
N LEU A 113 7.09 -15.21 -42.41
CA LEU A 113 5.88 -15.83 -41.85
C LEU A 113 5.36 -16.93 -42.80
N PRO A 114 5.06 -18.14 -42.30
CA PRO A 114 4.44 -19.17 -43.11
C PRO A 114 2.99 -18.81 -43.44
N SER A 115 2.71 -18.79 -44.74
CA SER A 115 1.39 -18.63 -45.36
C SER A 115 0.52 -19.86 -45.13
N HIS A 116 -0.37 -19.80 -44.14
CA HIS A 116 -1.51 -20.71 -44.06
C HIS A 116 -2.65 -20.17 -44.93
N THR A 117 -2.86 -20.86 -46.04
CA THR A 117 -4.06 -20.81 -46.87
C THR A 117 -5.28 -21.16 -46.03
N ASN A 118 -6.19 -20.20 -45.83
CA ASN A 118 -7.53 -20.51 -45.33
C ASN A 118 -8.56 -20.22 -46.42
N SER A 119 -9.14 -21.33 -46.87
CA SER A 119 -10.19 -21.44 -47.86
C SER A 119 -11.44 -20.66 -47.46
N SER A 120 -11.98 -19.99 -48.45
CA SER A 120 -13.32 -19.42 -48.49
C SER A 120 -14.36 -20.49 -48.10
N ASN A 121 -15.26 -20.16 -47.18
CA ASN A 121 -16.58 -20.76 -47.16
C ASN A 121 -17.60 -19.68 -46.76
N SER A 122 -18.28 -19.18 -47.79
CA SER A 122 -19.48 -18.37 -47.69
C SER A 122 -20.67 -19.27 -47.40
N LEU A 123 -21.37 -19.06 -46.28
CA LEU A 123 -22.74 -19.53 -46.13
C LEU A 123 -23.52 -18.56 -45.25
N SER A 124 -24.41 -17.84 -45.92
CA SER A 124 -25.47 -17.02 -45.37
C SER A 124 -26.49 -17.93 -44.68
N ILE A 125 -26.78 -17.71 -43.40
CA ILE A 125 -27.99 -18.25 -42.75
C ILE A 125 -28.64 -17.15 -41.91
N GLU A 126 -29.96 -17.14 -42.04
CA GLU A 126 -30.92 -16.14 -41.65
C GLU A 126 -30.99 -15.83 -40.16
N THR A 127 -31.48 -14.61 -39.93
CA THR A 127 -31.86 -14.00 -38.67
C THR A 127 -33.14 -14.64 -38.14
N GLU A 128 -33.09 -15.25 -36.95
CA GLU A 128 -34.30 -15.57 -36.19
C GLU A 128 -34.10 -15.26 -34.71
N SER A 129 -35.00 -14.41 -34.21
CA SER A 129 -35.05 -13.83 -32.87
C SER A 129 -35.83 -14.75 -31.93
N PRO A 130 -35.34 -15.06 -30.71
CA PRO A 130 -36.19 -15.69 -29.70
C PRO A 130 -36.63 -14.70 -28.60
N GLU A 131 -37.95 -14.66 -28.41
CA GLU A 131 -38.67 -14.05 -27.30
C GLU A 131 -38.32 -14.67 -25.92
N PRO A 132 -38.56 -13.94 -24.81
CA PRO A 132 -38.38 -14.46 -23.45
C PRO A 132 -39.60 -15.25 -22.93
N PRO A 133 -39.42 -16.37 -22.21
CA PRO A 133 -40.55 -17.08 -21.60
C PRO A 133 -40.91 -16.51 -20.22
N ASP A 134 -42.18 -16.19 -20.08
CA ASP A 134 -42.89 -15.87 -18.85
C ASP A 134 -43.31 -17.14 -18.08
N LEU A 135 -43.26 -17.01 -16.75
CA LEU A 135 -44.12 -17.64 -15.72
C LEU A 135 -44.42 -19.15 -15.78
N LEU A 136 -43.92 -19.90 -14.78
CA LEU A 136 -44.75 -20.93 -14.13
C LEU A 136 -44.62 -20.93 -12.61
N ARG A 137 -45.78 -20.70 -12.01
CA ARG A 137 -46.15 -20.64 -10.59
C ARG A 137 -46.55 -22.06 -10.16
N SER A 138 -45.73 -22.72 -9.36
CA SER A 138 -46.08 -24.02 -8.78
C SER A 138 -46.58 -23.84 -7.34
N ARG A 139 -47.89 -24.05 -7.17
CA ARG A 139 -48.55 -24.33 -5.90
C ARG A 139 -48.17 -25.77 -5.48
N SER A 140 -47.73 -25.96 -4.25
CA SER A 140 -47.82 -27.26 -3.58
C SER A 140 -48.51 -27.12 -2.23
N THR A 141 -49.30 -28.15 -1.96
CA THR A 141 -50.33 -28.32 -0.96
C THR A 141 -49.78 -28.78 0.39
N GLY A 142 -50.59 -28.53 1.42
CA GLY A 142 -50.35 -28.77 2.84
C GLY A 142 -49.70 -30.10 3.23
N THR A 143 -48.94 -30.03 4.31
CA THR A 143 -48.80 -31.14 5.25
C THR A 143 -48.78 -30.55 6.66
N GLU A 144 -49.84 -30.90 7.39
CA GLU A 144 -50.06 -30.75 8.81
C GLU A 144 -48.98 -31.52 9.59
N LEU A 145 -48.39 -30.96 10.66
CA LEU A 145 -47.80 -31.70 11.79
C LEU A 145 -47.32 -30.74 12.90
N THR A 146 -48.09 -30.77 14.00
CA THR A 146 -47.68 -30.84 15.42
C THR A 146 -46.50 -30.01 15.93
N TRP A 147 -46.82 -29.08 16.82
CA TRP A 147 -45.90 -28.44 17.76
C TRP A 147 -45.44 -29.44 18.82
N VAL A 148 -44.12 -29.63 18.96
CA VAL A 148 -43.49 -30.28 20.12
C VAL A 148 -42.49 -29.28 20.69
N ASP A 149 -42.71 -28.91 21.96
CA ASP A 149 -41.84 -28.07 22.77
C ASP A 149 -40.46 -28.74 22.99
N PRO A 150 -39.34 -28.01 22.85
CA PRO A 150 -38.04 -28.48 23.34
C PRO A 150 -37.66 -27.68 24.60
N ASN A 151 -38.08 -28.20 25.76
CA ASN A 151 -37.46 -27.86 27.04
C ASN A 151 -36.90 -29.14 27.66
N ASP A 152 -35.83 -29.66 27.08
CA ASP A 152 -34.90 -30.56 27.77
C ASP A 152 -33.64 -30.75 26.93
N SER A 153 -32.49 -30.39 27.50
CA SER A 153 -31.17 -30.76 26.97
C SER A 153 -30.44 -31.54 28.05
N PRO A 154 -30.04 -32.80 27.79
CA PRO A 154 -29.34 -33.60 28.79
C PRO A 154 -27.87 -33.18 28.92
N ILE A 155 -27.44 -33.05 30.17
CA ILE A 155 -26.04 -32.88 30.59
C ILE A 155 -25.30 -34.17 30.21
N LEU A 156 -24.38 -34.08 29.24
CA LEU A 156 -23.41 -35.14 28.98
C LEU A 156 -22.20 -34.94 29.90
N VAL A 157 -22.15 -35.76 30.94
CA VAL A 157 -20.97 -36.00 31.78
C VAL A 157 -19.95 -36.76 30.92
N ILE A 158 -18.80 -36.11 30.66
CA ILE A 158 -17.64 -36.76 30.03
C ILE A 158 -16.80 -37.36 31.15
N ASP A 159 -16.88 -38.68 31.28
CA ASP A 159 -16.01 -39.47 32.16
C ASP A 159 -14.55 -39.41 31.68
N ARG A 160 -13.68 -39.03 32.62
CA ARG A 160 -12.23 -38.97 32.46
C ARG A 160 -11.63 -40.30 32.95
N PRO A 161 -11.07 -41.16 32.08
CA PRO A 161 -10.35 -42.33 32.56
C PRO A 161 -9.02 -41.90 33.21
N ALA A 162 -8.85 -42.38 34.44
CA ALA A 162 -7.65 -42.28 35.23
C ALA A 162 -6.60 -43.30 34.78
N SER A 163 -5.34 -42.97 35.10
CA SER A 163 -4.20 -43.89 35.27
C SER A 163 -3.42 -44.29 34.01
N ALA A 164 -2.33 -43.55 33.75
CA ALA A 164 -1.16 -44.07 33.03
C ALA A 164 0.07 -43.93 33.96
N PRO A 165 0.93 -44.95 34.06
CA PRO A 165 2.03 -44.99 35.02
C PRO A 165 3.20 -44.10 34.58
N GLU A 166 3.74 -43.40 35.56
CA GLU A 166 4.91 -42.53 35.52
C GLU A 166 6.17 -43.38 35.27
N LEU A 167 6.71 -43.29 34.05
CA LEU A 167 8.01 -43.85 33.68
C LEU A 167 9.08 -42.79 33.90
N TYR A 168 9.97 -43.05 34.86
CA TYR A 168 11.17 -42.28 35.17
C TYR A 168 12.03 -42.03 33.91
N PRO A 169 12.54 -40.81 33.69
CA PRO A 169 13.59 -40.59 32.70
C PRO A 169 14.94 -41.10 33.21
N PRO A 170 15.78 -41.70 32.34
CA PRO A 170 17.09 -42.20 32.72
C PRO A 170 18.07 -41.07 33.01
N GLU A 171 18.88 -41.27 34.07
CA GLU A 171 20.02 -40.46 34.44
C GLU A 171 21.02 -40.36 33.28
N ASN A 172 21.24 -39.14 32.79
CA ASN A 172 22.23 -38.87 31.75
C ASN A 172 23.61 -38.67 32.40
N PRO A 173 24.65 -39.41 31.97
CA PRO A 173 25.99 -39.32 32.54
C PRO A 173 26.69 -38.00 32.18
N ARG A 174 27.06 -37.26 33.22
CA ARG A 174 28.23 -36.35 33.34
C ARG A 174 28.82 -35.86 32.01
N SER A 175 28.27 -34.78 31.48
CA SER A 175 28.98 -33.90 30.56
C SER A 175 30.10 -33.19 31.32
N LEU A 176 31.34 -33.45 30.93
CA LEU A 176 32.52 -32.73 31.38
C LEU A 176 32.35 -31.25 31.07
N SER A 177 32.23 -30.45 32.13
CA SER A 177 32.29 -29.01 32.12
C SER A 177 33.65 -28.56 31.61
N SER A 178 33.75 -28.29 30.30
CA SER A 178 34.79 -27.42 29.78
C SER A 178 34.56 -26.04 30.39
N ALA A 179 35.44 -25.64 31.30
CA ALA A 179 35.53 -24.29 31.82
C ALA A 179 35.90 -23.35 30.65
N SER A 180 34.91 -22.94 29.87
CA SER A 180 34.96 -21.71 29.10
C SER A 180 34.91 -20.58 30.13
N LEU A 181 36.08 -20.00 30.38
CA LEU A 181 36.26 -18.80 31.18
C LEU A 181 35.16 -17.78 30.83
N ASP A 182 34.52 -17.29 31.88
CA ASP A 182 33.61 -16.16 31.91
C ASP A 182 34.29 -14.92 31.30
N SER A 183 34.35 -14.87 29.96
CA SER A 183 34.36 -13.59 29.28
C SER A 183 32.93 -13.10 29.42
N GLU A 184 32.67 -12.24 30.40
CA GLU A 184 31.50 -11.37 30.45
C GLU A 184 31.38 -10.73 29.08
N GLY A 185 30.64 -11.41 28.21
CA GLY A 185 30.47 -11.10 26.80
C GLY A 185 29.65 -9.85 26.75
N ARG A 186 30.36 -8.71 26.80
CA ARG A 186 29.81 -7.40 26.53
C ARG A 186 29.00 -7.57 25.25
N PRO A 187 27.65 -7.50 25.30
CA PRO A 187 26.84 -7.77 24.13
C PRO A 187 27.38 -6.86 23.04
N ALA A 188 27.85 -7.46 21.94
CA ALA A 188 28.48 -6.72 20.85
C ALA A 188 27.60 -5.50 20.59
N ALA A 189 28.19 -4.32 20.80
CA ALA A 189 27.54 -3.02 20.76
C ALA A 189 26.65 -2.93 19.52
N GLY A 190 25.39 -3.31 19.66
CA GLY A 190 24.47 -3.39 18.54
C GLY A 190 24.18 -1.99 18.05
N ALA A 191 23.89 -1.82 16.76
CA ALA A 191 23.53 -0.52 16.17
C ALA A 191 22.39 0.21 16.94
N ASN A 192 21.64 -0.53 17.75
CA ASN A 192 20.56 -0.03 18.60
C ASN A 192 21.02 0.67 19.89
N GLN A 193 22.29 0.60 20.27
CA GLN A 193 22.75 1.18 21.55
C GLN A 193 22.61 2.70 21.60
N PHE A 194 22.52 3.35 20.42
CA PHE A 194 22.39 4.80 20.30
C PHE A 194 20.94 5.26 20.10
N LEU A 195 19.97 4.33 20.11
CA LEU A 195 18.56 4.68 19.97
C LEU A 195 17.94 4.85 21.35
N ASP A 196 17.29 6.00 21.54
CA ASP A 196 16.47 6.24 22.72
C ASP A 196 15.42 5.13 22.83
N ASN A 197 15.28 4.51 24.01
CA ASN A 197 14.29 3.45 24.26
C ASN A 197 12.87 3.88 23.86
N ASP A 198 12.57 5.18 23.95
CA ASP A 198 11.28 5.72 23.59
C ASP A 198 10.97 5.62 22.09
N VAL A 199 12.00 5.61 21.22
CA VAL A 199 11.86 5.41 19.76
C VAL A 199 11.68 3.93 19.40
N LEU A 200 11.93 3.01 20.34
CA LEU A 200 11.72 1.58 20.16
C LEU A 200 10.40 1.07 20.78
N ARG A 201 9.66 1.93 21.48
CA ARG A 201 8.38 1.56 22.11
C ARG A 201 7.32 1.29 21.06
N GLY A 202 6.71 0.11 21.10
CA GLY A 202 5.64 -0.28 20.19
C GLY A 202 6.09 -0.69 18.80
N VAL A 203 7.40 -0.81 18.61
CA VAL A 203 8.00 -1.17 17.33
C VAL A 203 8.08 -2.69 17.23
N SER A 204 7.61 -3.22 16.11
CA SER A 204 7.83 -4.62 15.75
C SER A 204 8.24 -4.72 14.30
N ILE A 205 9.08 -5.69 13.99
CA ILE A 205 9.54 -5.95 12.63
C ILE A 205 9.68 -7.46 12.43
N GLY A 206 9.28 -7.97 11.27
CA GLY A 206 9.47 -9.38 10.94
C GLY A 206 8.51 -9.92 9.89
N PHE A 207 8.55 -11.23 9.67
CA PHE A 207 7.71 -11.92 8.70
C PHE A 207 6.45 -12.56 9.30
N VAL A 208 6.38 -12.62 10.64
CA VAL A 208 5.21 -13.09 11.38
C VAL A 208 4.19 -11.96 11.46
N ALA A 209 2.90 -12.26 11.53
CA ALA A 209 1.88 -11.23 11.71
C ALA A 209 2.16 -10.40 12.99
N PRO A 210 2.10 -9.05 12.93
CA PRO A 210 2.34 -8.22 14.09
C PRO A 210 1.28 -8.44 15.17
N SER A 211 1.70 -8.39 16.42
CA SER A 211 0.78 -8.36 17.56
C SER A 211 0.31 -6.94 17.81
N ILE A 212 -1.02 -6.74 17.82
CA ILE A 212 -1.63 -5.44 18.09
C ILE A 212 -2.04 -5.43 19.56
N THR A 213 -1.20 -4.84 20.41
CA THR A 213 -1.44 -4.71 21.85
C THR A 213 -1.76 -3.26 22.25
N PRO A 214 -2.54 -3.05 23.32
CA PRO A 214 -2.76 -1.72 23.87
C PRO A 214 -1.46 -1.14 24.44
N GLU A 215 -0.70 -2.00 25.11
CA GLU A 215 0.55 -1.64 25.75
C GLU A 215 1.68 -1.54 24.73
N LEU A 216 2.39 -0.41 24.78
CA LEU A 216 3.55 -0.13 23.94
C LEU A 216 4.83 -0.59 24.65
N LEU A 217 5.14 -1.87 24.48
CA LEU A 217 6.38 -2.44 25.00
C LEU A 217 7.56 -2.04 24.11
N PRO A 218 8.75 -1.78 24.69
CA PRO A 218 9.96 -1.61 23.90
C PRO A 218 10.26 -2.90 23.12
N MET A 219 10.77 -2.74 21.90
CA MET A 219 11.19 -3.85 21.05
C MET A 219 12.21 -4.72 21.81
N GLN A 220 11.87 -5.99 22.03
CA GLN A 220 12.70 -6.93 22.81
C GLN A 220 13.89 -7.46 22.01
N GLN A 221 13.77 -7.47 20.68
CA GLN A 221 14.81 -7.95 19.77
C GLN A 221 15.65 -6.78 19.28
N ALA A 222 16.96 -7.00 19.11
CA ALA A 222 17.81 -6.02 18.45
C ALA A 222 17.33 -5.82 17.00
N MET A 223 17.28 -4.57 16.54
CA MET A 223 17.01 -4.27 15.13
C MET A 223 18.11 -4.92 14.28
N PRO A 224 17.75 -5.72 13.27
CA PRO A 224 18.72 -6.32 12.36
C PRO A 224 19.35 -5.26 11.46
N ASN A 225 20.65 -5.36 11.18
CA ASN A 225 21.32 -4.47 10.22
C ASN A 225 20.95 -4.81 8.76
N ILE A 226 20.70 -6.09 8.47
CA ILE A 226 20.34 -6.55 7.13
C ILE A 226 19.05 -7.33 7.24
N ILE A 227 18.05 -6.93 6.45
CA ILE A 227 16.77 -7.59 6.36
C ILE A 227 16.64 -8.18 4.97
N SER A 228 16.83 -9.49 4.86
CA SER A 228 16.76 -10.20 3.59
C SER A 228 15.31 -10.51 3.20
N LEU A 229 14.87 -9.98 2.07
CA LEU A 229 13.55 -10.25 1.50
C LEU A 229 13.59 -11.49 0.59
N PRO A 230 12.83 -12.54 0.91
CA PRO A 230 12.62 -13.66 0.01
C PRO A 230 11.83 -13.24 -1.25
N TYR A 231 12.02 -13.98 -2.34
CA TYR A 231 11.26 -13.81 -3.59
C TYR A 231 10.29 -14.98 -3.79
N GLY A 232 9.07 -14.70 -4.28
CA GLY A 232 8.07 -15.72 -4.55
C GLY A 232 7.06 -15.91 -3.42
N ARG A 233 6.83 -17.17 -3.01
CA ARG A 233 5.74 -17.55 -2.08
C ARG A 233 6.11 -17.34 -0.61
N CYS A 234 6.44 -16.10 -0.25
CA CYS A 234 6.85 -15.74 1.09
C CYS A 234 5.87 -14.77 1.76
N PRO A 235 5.73 -14.81 3.10
CA PRO A 235 4.99 -13.77 3.81
C PRO A 235 5.66 -12.40 3.60
N PRO A 236 4.89 -11.31 3.55
CA PRO A 236 5.44 -9.95 3.50
C PRO A 236 6.18 -9.61 4.80
N LEU A 237 7.26 -8.85 4.69
CA LEU A 237 7.92 -8.24 5.84
C LEU A 237 7.04 -7.11 6.37
N HIS A 238 6.71 -7.12 7.66
CA HIS A 238 6.02 -6.01 8.30
C HIS A 238 6.98 -5.14 9.12
N MET A 239 6.63 -3.87 9.28
CA MET A 239 7.21 -2.97 10.27
C MET A 239 6.07 -2.16 10.92
N GLN A 240 5.92 -2.25 12.23
CA GLN A 240 4.90 -1.56 13.01
C GLN A 240 5.52 -0.43 13.83
N ALA A 241 4.78 0.67 14.01
CA ALA A 241 5.10 1.74 14.92
C ALA A 241 3.83 2.38 15.55
N PRO A 242 3.97 3.11 16.67
CA PRO A 242 2.86 3.82 17.30
C PRO A 242 2.22 4.92 16.43
N SER A 243 2.99 5.60 15.58
CA SER A 243 2.48 6.62 14.65
C SER A 243 3.27 6.67 13.35
N TRP A 244 2.73 7.36 12.34
CA TRP A 244 3.42 7.58 11.07
C TRP A 244 4.71 8.39 11.26
N ARG A 245 4.68 9.48 12.04
CA ARG A 245 5.88 10.28 12.35
C ARG A 245 6.92 9.47 13.11
N HIS A 246 6.49 8.67 14.09
CA HIS A 246 7.38 7.80 14.85
C HIS A 246 8.11 6.79 13.95
N LEU A 247 7.39 6.18 13.02
CA LEU A 247 7.93 5.26 12.03
C LEU A 247 9.02 5.90 11.17
N LEU A 248 8.74 7.08 10.59
CA LEU A 248 9.71 7.79 9.76
C LEU A 248 10.95 8.20 10.55
N LYS A 249 10.77 8.74 11.77
CA LYS A 249 11.86 9.12 12.67
C LYS A 249 12.76 7.93 13.03
N LEU A 250 12.17 6.78 13.35
CA LEU A 250 12.89 5.55 13.63
C LEU A 250 13.72 5.11 12.41
N MET A 251 13.09 5.05 11.23
CA MET A 251 13.78 4.64 10.00
C MET A 251 14.92 5.60 9.63
N ALA A 252 14.73 6.91 9.79
CA ALA A 252 15.79 7.90 9.58
C ALA A 252 16.99 7.67 10.52
N ARG A 253 16.76 7.30 11.78
CA ARG A 253 17.84 7.05 12.76
C ARG A 253 18.55 5.71 12.59
N LEU A 254 17.95 4.76 11.87
CA LEU A 254 18.49 3.41 11.65
C LEU A 254 19.39 3.34 10.41
N SER A 255 20.45 4.15 10.36
CA SER A 255 21.35 4.22 9.19
C SER A 255 22.04 2.91 8.84
N GLY A 256 22.34 2.08 9.84
CA GLY A 256 22.94 0.76 9.65
C GLY A 256 21.97 -0.32 9.15
N THR A 257 20.66 -0.05 9.14
CA THR A 257 19.64 -1.01 8.72
C THR A 257 19.32 -0.85 7.23
N ARG A 258 19.34 -1.97 6.50
CA ARG A 258 18.95 -2.00 5.08
C ARG A 258 18.18 -3.26 4.72
N ILE A 259 17.35 -3.11 3.71
CA ILE A 259 16.55 -4.17 3.11
C ILE A 259 17.26 -4.63 1.84
N GLU A 260 17.56 -5.92 1.77
CA GLU A 260 18.25 -6.54 0.64
C GLU A 260 17.41 -7.69 0.08
N PRO A 261 17.50 -8.00 -1.21
CA PRO A 261 16.94 -9.23 -1.72
C PRO A 261 17.79 -10.42 -1.25
N THR A 262 17.16 -11.56 -1.02
CA THR A 262 17.89 -12.83 -0.78
C THR A 262 18.72 -13.23 -2.00
N VAL A 263 19.74 -14.06 -1.81
CA VAL A 263 20.58 -14.58 -2.90
C VAL A 263 19.73 -15.35 -3.93
N GLU A 264 18.72 -16.08 -3.46
CA GLU A 264 17.75 -16.78 -4.31
C GLU A 264 16.96 -15.81 -5.19
N ALA A 265 16.51 -14.68 -4.63
CA ALA A 265 15.81 -13.64 -5.37
C ALA A 265 16.67 -13.09 -6.52
N LEU A 266 17.94 -12.82 -6.25
CA LEU A 266 18.90 -12.33 -7.24
C LEU A 266 19.17 -13.36 -8.35
N ALA A 267 19.24 -14.65 -7.99
CA ALA A 267 19.46 -15.72 -8.96
C ALA A 267 18.28 -15.89 -9.94
N VAL A 268 17.05 -15.71 -9.46
CA VAL A 268 15.83 -15.88 -10.28
C VAL A 268 15.69 -14.77 -11.32
N THR A 269 16.02 -13.53 -10.97
CA THR A 269 15.79 -12.38 -11.86
C THR A 269 16.89 -12.10 -12.86
N ARG A 270 18.03 -12.82 -12.76
CA ARG A 270 19.19 -12.91 -13.69
C ARG A 270 19.85 -11.61 -14.16
N SER A 271 19.22 -10.44 -14.09
CA SER A 271 19.76 -9.14 -14.50
C SER A 271 18.84 -7.95 -14.18
N SER A 272 17.56 -8.16 -13.86
CA SER A 272 16.66 -7.03 -13.60
C SER A 272 16.84 -6.48 -12.18
N GLN A 273 16.94 -5.15 -12.06
CA GLN A 273 16.89 -4.47 -10.78
C GLN A 273 15.58 -4.81 -10.04
N LEU A 274 15.71 -5.36 -8.84
CA LEU A 274 14.57 -5.69 -7.99
C LEU A 274 14.05 -4.41 -7.34
N HIS A 275 12.73 -4.29 -7.30
CA HIS A 275 12.04 -3.14 -6.72
C HIS A 275 11.21 -3.57 -5.51
N LEU A 276 11.03 -2.65 -4.56
CA LEU A 276 10.28 -2.87 -3.33
C LEU A 276 8.84 -2.35 -3.50
N ARG A 277 7.85 -3.18 -3.23
CA ARG A 277 6.44 -2.76 -3.11
C ARG A 277 6.13 -2.47 -1.65
N THR A 278 5.43 -1.37 -1.42
CA THR A 278 5.04 -0.93 -0.08
C THR A 278 3.53 -0.78 0.04
N VAL A 279 2.97 -1.41 1.06
CA VAL A 279 1.57 -1.24 1.46
C VAL A 279 1.56 -0.61 2.86
N VAL A 280 0.90 0.53 2.99
CA VAL A 280 0.71 1.25 4.26
C VAL A 280 -0.63 0.84 4.84
N GLN A 281 -0.64 0.49 6.11
CA GLN A 281 -1.85 0.14 6.83
C GLN A 281 -1.91 0.90 8.16
N PHE A 282 -3.03 1.55 8.44
CA PHE A 282 -3.33 2.13 9.75
C PHE A 282 -4.34 1.25 10.45
N VAL A 283 -4.03 0.82 11.67
CA VAL A 283 -4.89 -0.10 12.43
C VAL A 283 -5.23 0.46 13.81
N ARG A 284 -6.50 0.37 14.21
CA ARG A 284 -6.97 0.61 15.58
C ARG A 284 -7.25 -0.72 16.25
N MET A 285 -6.87 -0.81 17.52
CA MET A 285 -7.17 -1.97 18.34
C MET A 285 -8.68 -2.11 18.62
N HIS A 286 -9.39 -0.98 18.80
CA HIS A 286 -10.82 -0.96 19.10
C HIS A 286 -11.50 0.25 18.47
N GLN A 287 -12.80 0.15 18.14
CA GLN A 287 -13.56 1.22 17.48
C GLN A 287 -13.73 2.47 18.34
N SER A 288 -13.61 2.34 19.67
CA SER A 288 -13.61 3.47 20.61
C SER A 288 -12.21 4.04 20.89
N SER A 289 -11.13 3.32 20.55
CA SER A 289 -9.75 3.78 20.79
C SER A 289 -9.43 4.92 19.83
N SER A 290 -8.95 6.07 20.30
CA SER A 290 -8.41 7.11 19.40
C SER A 290 -7.10 6.69 18.72
N ASP A 291 -6.45 5.65 19.23
CA ASP A 291 -5.07 5.36 18.92
C ASP A 291 -4.96 4.46 17.68
N TRP A 292 -4.32 5.00 16.65
CA TRP A 292 -3.97 4.31 15.41
C TRP A 292 -2.51 3.85 15.47
N ARG A 293 -2.23 2.64 15.00
CA ARG A 293 -0.88 2.13 14.72
C ARG A 293 -0.58 2.25 13.24
N ALA A 294 0.66 2.57 12.89
CA ALA A 294 1.13 2.57 11.52
C ALA A 294 1.88 1.26 11.24
N LEU A 295 1.47 0.55 10.20
CA LEU A 295 2.08 -0.70 9.74
C LEU A 295 2.51 -0.50 8.29
N LEU A 296 3.74 -0.89 7.98
CA LEU A 296 4.24 -1.04 6.63
C LEU A 296 4.35 -2.52 6.30
N TRP A 297 3.98 -2.88 5.08
CA TRP A 297 4.18 -4.21 4.53
C TRP A 297 5.01 -4.13 3.26
N PHE A 298 6.08 -4.92 3.22
CA PHE A 298 7.07 -4.92 2.18
C PHE A 298 7.12 -6.26 1.45
N THR A 299 7.16 -6.20 0.12
CA THR A 299 7.37 -7.36 -0.75
C THR A 299 8.27 -6.96 -1.92
N ILE A 300 8.98 -7.91 -2.51
CA ILE A 300 9.66 -7.67 -3.78
C ILE A 300 8.60 -7.59 -4.89
N ASP A 301 8.79 -6.67 -5.84
CA ASP A 301 7.90 -6.55 -6.99
C ASP A 301 7.97 -7.81 -7.86
N HIS A 302 6.80 -8.27 -8.30
CA HIS A 302 6.67 -9.42 -9.19
C HIS A 302 6.01 -8.98 -10.49
N PRO A 303 6.59 -9.31 -11.66
CA PRO A 303 5.95 -9.01 -12.93
C PRO A 303 4.62 -9.76 -12.99
N VAL A 304 3.56 -9.05 -13.39
CA VAL A 304 2.23 -9.63 -13.56
C VAL A 304 2.25 -10.47 -14.83
N PRO A 305 1.93 -11.78 -14.79
CA PRO A 305 1.87 -12.60 -15.99
C PRO A 305 0.86 -12.03 -16.99
N ALA A 306 1.28 -11.78 -18.23
CA ALA A 306 0.41 -11.23 -19.27
C ALA A 306 -0.79 -12.14 -19.61
N SER A 307 -0.66 -13.45 -19.36
CA SER A 307 -1.71 -14.45 -19.56
C SER A 307 -2.79 -14.45 -18.47
N LEU A 308 -2.60 -13.71 -17.36
CA LEU A 308 -3.53 -13.73 -16.24
C LEU A 308 -4.82 -12.94 -16.57
N PRO A 309 -6.01 -13.58 -16.48
CA PRO A 309 -7.28 -12.87 -16.62
C PRO A 309 -7.39 -11.73 -15.60
N GLY A 310 -7.62 -10.51 -16.08
CA GLY A 310 -7.69 -9.33 -15.22
C GLY A 310 -6.34 -8.81 -14.72
N ALA A 311 -5.22 -9.18 -15.35
CA ALA A 311 -3.87 -8.62 -15.05
C ALA A 311 -3.86 -7.09 -14.91
N ARG A 312 -4.70 -6.41 -15.71
CA ARG A 312 -4.87 -4.96 -15.70
C ARG A 312 -5.14 -4.37 -14.31
N LYS A 313 -5.83 -5.10 -13.42
CA LYS A 313 -6.12 -4.61 -12.05
C LYS A 313 -4.86 -4.37 -11.22
N TYR A 314 -3.78 -5.12 -11.48
CA TYR A 314 -2.50 -4.99 -10.78
C TYR A 314 -1.55 -3.99 -11.45
N THR A 315 -1.80 -3.62 -12.70
CA THR A 315 -0.97 -2.68 -13.46
C THR A 315 -1.56 -1.27 -13.53
N ASN A 316 -2.81 -1.07 -13.12
CA ASN A 316 -3.52 0.21 -13.19
C ASN A 316 -3.11 1.23 -12.11
N ASN A 317 -2.10 0.94 -11.29
CA ASN A 317 -1.71 1.79 -10.15
C ASN A 317 -2.88 2.07 -9.18
N ASP A 318 -3.80 1.12 -9.05
CA ASP A 318 -4.89 1.20 -8.09
C ASP A 318 -4.34 1.06 -6.67
N VAL A 319 -4.62 2.06 -5.83
CA VAL A 319 -4.11 2.15 -4.46
C VAL A 319 -4.87 1.25 -3.49
N ASP A 320 -6.07 0.78 -3.88
CA ASP A 320 -6.91 -0.09 -3.07
C ASP A 320 -6.62 -1.58 -3.32
N VAL A 321 -5.90 -1.87 -4.41
CA VAL A 321 -5.54 -3.23 -4.82
C VAL A 321 -4.16 -3.57 -4.25
N LEU A 322 -4.08 -4.74 -3.59
CA LEU A 322 -2.80 -5.27 -3.13
C LEU A 322 -1.92 -5.66 -4.34
N PRO A 323 -0.58 -5.46 -4.24
CA PRO A 323 0.34 -5.86 -5.30
C PRO A 323 0.21 -7.34 -5.67
N TRP A 324 0.56 -7.69 -6.92
CA TRP A 324 0.50 -9.08 -7.41
C TRP A 324 1.29 -10.06 -6.54
N SER A 325 2.37 -9.63 -5.90
CA SER A 325 3.16 -10.41 -4.94
C SER A 325 2.31 -11.04 -3.83
N TYR A 326 1.22 -10.39 -3.40
CA TYR A 326 0.32 -10.90 -2.36
C TYR A 326 -0.58 -12.06 -2.83
N THR A 327 -0.59 -12.37 -4.12
CA THR A 327 -1.29 -13.56 -4.65
C THR A 327 -0.41 -14.82 -4.61
N LEU A 328 0.90 -14.64 -4.42
CA LEU A 328 1.87 -15.74 -4.39
C LEU A 328 1.95 -16.40 -3.00
N SER A 329 1.52 -15.71 -1.95
CA SER A 329 1.52 -16.20 -0.58
C SER A 329 0.19 -15.95 0.13
N SER A 330 0.02 -16.50 1.33
CA SER A 330 -1.17 -16.25 2.11
C SER A 330 -1.22 -14.79 2.56
N ILE A 331 -2.27 -14.06 2.15
CA ILE A 331 -2.50 -12.68 2.57
C ILE A 331 -2.59 -12.64 4.11
N PRO A 332 -1.79 -11.78 4.79
CA PRO A 332 -1.89 -11.58 6.23
C PRO A 332 -3.32 -11.28 6.66
N ALA A 333 -3.76 -11.85 7.79
CA ALA A 333 -5.15 -11.70 8.25
C ALA A 333 -5.59 -10.23 8.34
N LEU A 334 -4.70 -9.35 8.81
CA LEU A 334 -4.94 -7.91 8.90
C LEU A 334 -5.20 -7.22 7.55
N LEU A 335 -4.72 -7.80 6.44
CA LEU A 335 -4.92 -7.26 5.09
C LEU A 335 -6.09 -7.92 4.35
N ARG A 336 -6.74 -8.94 4.95
CA ARG A 336 -7.90 -9.61 4.33
C ARG A 336 -9.18 -8.79 4.45
N ASP A 337 -9.36 -8.15 5.60
CA ASP A 337 -10.51 -7.30 5.86
C ASP A 337 -10.29 -5.98 5.12
N SER A 338 -11.26 -5.62 4.27
CA SER A 338 -11.20 -4.62 3.21
C SER A 338 -10.41 -3.32 3.53
N SER A 339 -9.91 -2.67 2.48
CA SER A 339 -8.99 -1.52 2.56
C SER A 339 -9.51 -0.28 3.30
N ASP A 340 -10.79 -0.19 3.69
CA ASP A 340 -11.36 0.97 4.39
C ASP A 340 -12.43 0.59 5.43
N THR A 341 -12.01 -0.03 6.53
CA THR A 341 -12.88 -0.26 7.69
C THR A 341 -12.63 0.79 8.78
N LEU A 342 -13.54 0.86 9.76
CA LEU A 342 -13.37 1.74 10.93
C LEU A 342 -12.15 1.37 11.80
N LEU A 343 -11.68 0.14 11.67
CA LEU A 343 -10.55 -0.43 12.42
C LEU A 343 -9.26 -0.49 11.61
N SER A 344 -9.35 -0.57 10.28
CA SER A 344 -8.20 -0.81 9.41
C SER A 344 -8.36 -0.02 8.12
N LYS A 345 -7.32 0.75 7.78
CA LYS A 345 -7.23 1.53 6.55
C LYS A 345 -5.97 1.12 5.82
N CYS A 346 -6.08 0.68 4.57
CA CYS A 346 -4.97 0.20 3.76
C CYS A 346 -4.77 1.05 2.50
N TYR A 347 -3.52 1.29 2.14
CA TYR A 347 -3.12 2.06 0.96
C TYR A 347 -1.86 1.43 0.34
N THR A 348 -1.97 0.96 -0.89
CA THR A 348 -0.81 0.52 -1.69
C THR A 348 -0.17 1.75 -2.31
N ILE A 349 1.12 1.98 -2.06
CA ILE A 349 1.85 3.08 -2.72
C ILE A 349 2.04 2.70 -4.20
N PRO A 350 1.44 3.42 -5.16
CA PRO A 350 1.63 3.13 -6.58
C PRO A 350 2.95 3.73 -7.08
N SER A 351 3.46 3.22 -8.21
CA SER A 351 4.59 3.86 -8.87
C SER A 351 4.08 5.04 -9.71
N SER A 352 4.69 6.20 -9.48
CA SER A 352 4.50 7.39 -10.31
C SER A 352 5.85 7.83 -10.90
N ALA A 353 5.82 8.75 -11.85
CA ALA A 353 7.05 9.32 -12.41
C ALA A 353 7.86 10.10 -11.35
N ALA A 354 7.20 10.71 -10.37
CA ALA A 354 7.84 11.44 -9.28
C ALA A 354 8.31 10.51 -8.14
N VAL A 355 7.60 9.40 -7.92
CA VAL A 355 7.85 8.46 -6.83
C VAL A 355 7.85 7.03 -7.42
N PRO A 356 8.94 6.62 -8.10
CA PRO A 356 9.09 5.25 -8.60
C PRO A 356 9.28 4.28 -7.45
N PHE A 357 9.07 2.97 -7.67
CA PHE A 357 9.37 1.99 -6.63
C PHE A 357 10.84 2.06 -6.21
N PRO A 358 11.17 1.94 -4.91
CA PRO A 358 12.55 1.93 -4.47
C PRO A 358 13.26 0.68 -4.98
N ALA A 359 14.43 0.87 -5.57
CA ALA A 359 15.30 -0.24 -5.94
C ALA A 359 15.94 -0.88 -4.70
N LEU A 360 16.17 -2.19 -4.77
CA LEU A 360 16.89 -2.94 -3.74
C LEU A 360 18.38 -3.11 -4.12
N PRO A 361 19.31 -3.05 -3.15
CA PRO A 361 19.08 -2.82 -1.71
C PRO A 361 18.71 -1.37 -1.36
N ILE A 362 17.94 -1.19 -0.29
CA ILE A 362 17.56 0.15 0.21
C ILE A 362 17.82 0.27 1.72
N THR A 363 18.46 1.36 2.14
CA THR A 363 18.67 1.68 3.56
C THR A 363 17.41 2.27 4.18
N PHE A 364 17.24 2.13 5.49
CA PHE A 364 16.08 2.69 6.19
C PHE A 364 15.95 4.22 6.06
N PRO A 365 17.03 5.03 6.12
CA PRO A 365 16.91 6.46 5.87
C PRO A 365 16.40 6.79 4.46
N ASN A 366 16.91 6.10 3.43
CA ASN A 366 16.42 6.29 2.06
C ASN A 366 14.95 5.86 1.92
N MET A 367 14.56 4.81 2.65
CA MET A 367 13.17 4.37 2.67
C MET A 367 12.26 5.37 3.40
N ALA A 368 12.74 6.02 4.48
CA ALA A 368 12.01 7.11 5.13
C ALA A 368 11.80 8.30 4.17
N MET A 369 12.84 8.68 3.42
CA MET A 369 12.74 9.72 2.38
C MET A 369 11.76 9.35 1.27
N TYR A 370 11.75 8.09 0.84
CA TYR A 370 10.78 7.59 -0.13
C TYR A 370 9.33 7.70 0.38
N LEU A 371 9.07 7.28 1.62
CA LEU A 371 7.74 7.35 2.23
C LEU A 371 7.27 8.80 2.42
N GLN A 372 8.20 9.69 2.81
CA GLN A 372 7.93 11.13 2.89
C GLN A 372 7.56 11.69 1.52
N ALA A 373 8.34 11.38 0.47
CA ALA A 373 8.05 11.80 -0.90
C ALA A 373 6.70 11.26 -1.40
N ALA A 374 6.35 10.01 -1.06
CA ALA A 374 5.05 9.42 -1.39
C ALA A 374 3.89 10.15 -0.70
N LEU A 375 4.05 10.54 0.57
CA LEU A 375 3.06 11.34 1.30
C LEU A 375 2.93 12.76 0.72
N GLU A 376 4.04 13.40 0.36
CA GLU A 376 4.06 14.71 -0.29
C GLU A 376 3.38 14.67 -1.66
N GLU A 377 3.67 13.65 -2.45
CA GLU A 377 3.00 13.42 -3.73
C GLU A 377 1.50 13.27 -3.52
N SER A 378 1.07 12.48 -2.53
CA SER A 378 -0.34 12.35 -2.15
C SER A 378 -1.01 13.70 -1.81
N ARG A 379 -0.30 14.58 -1.10
CA ARG A 379 -0.77 15.94 -0.75
C ARG A 379 -0.93 16.85 -1.98
N LYS A 380 -0.20 16.62 -3.08
CA LYS A 380 -0.36 17.41 -4.32
C LYS A 380 -1.69 17.14 -5.02
N TYR A 381 -2.26 15.94 -4.87
CA TYR A 381 -3.55 15.56 -5.47
C TYR A 381 -4.76 15.91 -4.61
N VAL A 382 -4.64 16.81 -3.60
CA VAL A 382 -5.77 17.18 -2.73
C VAL A 382 -6.98 17.72 -3.53
N ASN A 383 -6.75 18.38 -4.65
CA ASN A 383 -7.81 18.92 -5.53
C ASN A 383 -8.34 17.89 -6.53
N ASP A 384 -7.64 16.79 -6.76
CA ASP A 384 -8.09 15.73 -7.64
C ASP A 384 -8.93 14.73 -6.83
N SER A 385 -10.25 14.89 -6.93
CA SER A 385 -11.20 14.05 -6.20
C SER A 385 -11.36 12.66 -6.83
N SER A 386 -10.78 12.43 -8.02
CA SER A 386 -10.93 11.19 -8.77
C SER A 386 -9.75 10.25 -8.61
N SER A 387 -8.56 10.75 -8.27
CA SER A 387 -7.39 9.90 -8.05
C SER A 387 -7.34 9.38 -6.61
N GLY A 388 -7.17 8.06 -6.46
CA GLY A 388 -6.86 7.43 -5.18
C GLY A 388 -5.58 7.98 -4.54
N MET A 389 -4.73 8.69 -5.30
CA MET A 389 -3.47 9.28 -4.87
C MET A 389 -3.61 10.18 -3.63
N ARG A 390 -4.71 10.91 -3.47
CA ARG A 390 -4.97 11.76 -2.28
C ARG A 390 -5.15 10.96 -0.97
N ARG A 391 -5.50 9.68 -1.09
CA ARG A 391 -6.02 8.89 0.03
C ARG A 391 -5.01 8.73 1.16
N LEU A 392 -3.72 8.55 0.85
CA LEU A 392 -2.67 8.43 1.87
C LEU A 392 -2.59 9.67 2.77
N ALA A 393 -2.51 10.87 2.19
CA ALA A 393 -2.49 12.12 2.96
C ALA A 393 -3.74 12.25 3.86
N LYS A 394 -4.91 11.97 3.30
CA LYS A 394 -6.17 11.99 4.05
C LYS A 394 -6.19 10.96 5.18
N MET A 395 -5.63 9.76 4.96
CA MET A 395 -5.53 8.73 5.98
C MET A 395 -4.64 9.18 7.13
N VAL A 396 -3.43 9.67 6.84
CA VAL A 396 -2.50 10.18 7.85
C VAL A 396 -3.15 11.30 8.68
N GLU A 397 -3.77 12.29 8.02
CA GLU A 397 -4.48 13.38 8.69
C GLU A 397 -5.64 12.89 9.58
N THR A 398 -6.40 11.90 9.11
CA THR A 398 -7.55 11.36 9.86
C THR A 398 -7.10 10.48 11.04
N CYS A 399 -6.01 9.73 10.88
CA CYS A 399 -5.50 8.82 11.90
C CYS A 399 -4.69 9.56 12.97
N TYR A 400 -4.03 10.67 12.61
CA TYR A 400 -3.14 11.42 13.50
C TYR A 400 -3.45 12.94 13.47
N PRO A 401 -4.64 13.38 13.90
CA PRO A 401 -5.05 14.79 13.83
C PRO A 401 -4.24 15.71 14.76
N VAL A 402 -3.62 15.16 15.81
CA VAL A 402 -2.80 15.91 16.76
C VAL A 402 -1.45 16.30 16.13
N GLU A 403 -0.86 15.41 15.34
CA GLU A 403 0.43 15.66 14.66
C GLU A 403 0.31 16.81 13.65
N SER A 404 -0.85 16.95 12.98
CA SER A 404 -1.07 18.05 12.02
C SER A 404 -1.21 19.44 12.66
N ASN A 405 -1.46 19.54 13.97
CA ASN A 405 -1.77 20.81 14.65
C ASN A 405 -0.66 21.27 15.62
N GLY A 406 0.43 20.50 15.72
CA GLY A 406 1.25 20.42 16.92
C GLY A 406 2.35 21.46 17.12
N GLU A 407 3.02 21.99 16.08
CA GLU A 407 4.29 22.70 16.31
C GLU A 407 4.32 24.18 15.90
N GLU A 408 3.24 24.72 15.33
CA GLU A 408 3.19 26.14 14.90
C GLU A 408 2.61 27.10 15.98
N GLY A 409 2.46 26.72 17.26
CA GLY A 409 1.61 27.52 18.14
C GLY A 409 1.67 27.36 19.66
N GLU A 410 2.82 27.55 20.30
CA GLU A 410 2.83 28.07 21.69
C GLU A 410 2.43 29.56 21.78
N ARG A 411 2.22 30.25 20.65
CA ARG A 411 1.85 31.67 20.61
C ARG A 411 0.44 31.98 20.11
N SER A 412 -0.41 30.98 19.82
CA SER A 412 -1.74 31.25 19.23
C SER A 412 -2.88 30.41 19.83
N ARG A 413 -2.96 30.36 21.16
CA ARG A 413 -4.16 29.87 21.87
C ARG A 413 -4.67 30.86 22.91
N VAL A 414 -4.93 32.11 22.50
CA VAL A 414 -5.91 32.98 23.16
C VAL A 414 -6.62 33.80 22.08
N GLY A 415 -7.91 33.55 21.82
CA GLY A 415 -8.74 34.48 21.03
C GLY A 415 -9.46 33.90 19.81
N GLY A 416 -10.07 32.72 19.92
CA GLY A 416 -10.84 32.11 18.82
C GLY A 416 -12.38 32.22 18.92
N LEU A 417 -12.94 32.80 19.98
CA LEU A 417 -14.39 32.64 20.29
C LEU A 417 -15.26 33.92 20.20
N PHE A 418 -14.71 35.08 19.82
CA PHE A 418 -15.48 36.34 19.77
C PHE A 418 -15.53 37.05 18.40
N LYS A 419 -15.30 36.34 17.28
CA LYS A 419 -15.24 36.97 15.95
C LYS A 419 -16.38 36.59 15.00
N LYS A 420 -17.58 36.44 15.54
CA LYS A 420 -18.84 36.52 14.79
C LYS A 420 -19.59 37.72 15.33
N VAL A 421 -20.13 38.55 14.43
CA VAL A 421 -20.89 39.78 14.69
C VAL A 421 -20.06 41.08 14.77
N ILE A 422 -19.27 41.38 13.72
CA ILE A 422 -19.25 42.74 13.12
C ILE A 422 -19.06 42.56 11.62
N GLY A 423 -20.12 42.81 10.85
CA GLY A 423 -20.03 43.00 9.41
C GLY A 423 -19.71 44.46 9.10
N ARG A 424 -18.87 44.69 8.08
CA ARG A 424 -19.14 45.67 7.01
C ARG A 424 -17.97 45.72 6.02
N ALA A 425 -18.32 45.40 4.78
CA ALA A 425 -17.93 46.07 3.54
C ALA A 425 -16.53 46.70 3.44
N GLY A 426 -15.73 46.15 2.52
CA GLY A 426 -14.86 46.98 1.69
C GLY A 426 -13.37 46.95 1.99
N VAL A 427 -12.72 45.79 1.91
CA VAL A 427 -11.28 45.75 1.57
C VAL A 427 -11.01 44.57 0.64
N ARG A 428 -11.06 44.85 -0.66
CA ARG A 428 -10.31 44.10 -1.67
C ARG A 428 -8.81 44.32 -1.37
N LYS A 429 -8.10 43.32 -0.88
CA LYS A 429 -6.64 43.26 -1.04
C LYS A 429 -6.16 41.83 -0.97
N ASP A 430 -5.54 41.42 -2.07
CA ASP A 430 -4.92 40.15 -2.37
C ASP A 430 -4.08 39.59 -1.21
N LYS A 431 -4.69 38.70 -0.42
CA LYS A 431 -4.01 37.89 0.59
C LYS A 431 -4.37 36.41 0.42
N SER A 432 -4.32 35.97 -0.84
CA SER A 432 -4.22 34.55 -1.19
C SER A 432 -2.74 34.24 -1.40
N LYS A 433 -2.26 33.08 -0.95
CA LYS A 433 -0.87 32.57 -0.99
C LYS A 433 0.06 33.00 0.13
N LYS A 434 -0.17 32.50 1.35
CA LYS A 434 0.93 32.12 2.27
C LYS A 434 0.45 31.16 3.36
N LYS A 435 -0.34 30.15 2.98
CA LYS A 435 -0.77 29.06 3.87
C LYS A 435 -0.11 27.76 3.40
N GLY A 436 1.22 27.75 3.42
CA GLY A 436 2.05 26.61 3.02
C GLY A 436 3.39 26.57 3.75
N GLY A 437 3.46 27.16 4.96
CA GLY A 437 4.72 27.37 5.69
C GLY A 437 5.16 26.23 6.61
N GLY A 438 4.31 25.24 6.89
CA GLY A 438 4.60 24.19 7.87
C GLY A 438 5.25 22.92 7.32
N LEU A 439 5.61 22.85 6.03
CA LEU A 439 6.08 21.59 5.42
C LEU A 439 7.57 21.28 5.71
N ASN A 440 8.37 22.27 6.10
CA ASN A 440 9.81 22.06 6.25
C ASN A 440 10.21 21.40 7.58
N GLU A 441 9.40 21.51 8.64
CA GLU A 441 9.75 20.94 9.96
C GLU A 441 9.84 19.42 9.96
N ASP A 442 8.90 18.75 9.27
CA ASP A 442 8.92 17.29 9.11
C ASP A 442 10.23 16.82 8.45
N THR A 443 10.76 17.59 7.50
CA THR A 443 12.02 17.25 6.81
C THR A 443 13.23 17.43 7.72
N TYR A 444 13.24 18.44 8.60
CA TYR A 444 14.38 18.69 9.49
C TYR A 444 14.54 17.60 10.57
N GLU A 445 13.46 16.95 11.00
CA GLU A 445 13.56 15.83 11.95
C GLU A 445 14.11 14.55 11.29
N LEU A 446 13.93 14.41 9.97
CA LEU A 446 14.43 13.27 9.19
C LEU A 446 15.89 13.43 8.78
N VAL A 447 16.44 14.65 8.83
CA VAL A 447 17.88 14.86 8.68
C VAL A 447 18.54 14.33 9.95
N THR A 448 19.15 13.15 9.83
CA THR A 448 20.01 12.63 10.89
C THR A 448 21.04 13.70 11.25
N PRO A 449 21.19 14.07 12.54
CA PRO A 449 22.30 14.92 12.95
C PRO A 449 23.57 14.25 12.41
N PHE A 450 24.39 15.01 11.67
CA PHE A 450 25.60 14.52 11.04
C PHE A 450 26.37 13.68 12.05
N VAL A 451 26.36 12.37 11.86
CA VAL A 451 27.29 11.49 12.56
C VAL A 451 28.62 11.85 11.91
N LEU A 452 29.55 12.38 12.70
CA LEU A 452 30.95 12.45 12.31
C LEU A 452 31.37 11.00 12.08
N ASP A 453 31.23 10.53 10.84
CA ASP A 453 31.72 9.22 10.48
C ASP A 453 33.21 9.18 10.84
N ASP A 454 33.60 8.15 11.60
CA ASP A 454 34.94 7.90 12.17
C ASP A 454 36.05 7.70 11.12
N TRP A 455 36.01 8.37 9.96
CA TRP A 455 37.04 8.32 8.90
C TRP A 455 38.33 9.09 9.25
N GLY A 456 38.72 9.10 10.53
CA GLY A 456 39.87 9.82 11.06
C GLY A 456 40.88 8.94 11.79
N THR A 457 41.21 7.75 11.27
CA THR A 457 42.40 6.98 11.71
C THR A 457 43.11 6.32 10.55
#